data_AF-A0A258SC36-F1
#
_entry.id   AF-A0A258SC36-F1
#
_cell.length_a   1.000
_cell.length_b   1.000
_cell.length_c   1.000
_cell.angle_alpha   90.00
_cell.angle_beta   90.00
_cell.angle_gamma   90.00
#
_symmetry.space_group_name_H-M   'P 1'
#
loop_
_entity.id
_entity.type
_entity.pdbx_description
1 polymer ?
#
loop_
_entity_poly.entity_id
_entity_poly.type
_entity_poly.pdbx_seq_one_letter_code
_entity_poly.pdbx_strand_id
1 'polypeptide(L)' 'MPVVFRERGFRFFFYSFEGSPREPVHIHVKGNDADAKFWVGEEIVLAYNDGLNSRDLALVSLIIRARRKEIRDAWYAHFG' A
#
# COMPACT_ATOMS: atom_id res chain seq x y z
N MET A 1 2.02 3.68 -12.79
CA MET A 1 1.55 2.91 -11.63
C MET A 1 2.20 1.54 -11.61
N PRO A 2 3.42 1.43 -11.05
CA PRO A 2 4.02 0.12 -10.81
C PRO A 2 3.17 -0.67 -9.82
N VAL A 3 2.83 -1.91 -10.19
CA VAL A 3 2.26 -2.88 -9.25
C VAL A 3 3.43 -3.54 -8.55
N VAL A 4 3.43 -3.49 -7.22
CA VAL A 4 4.46 -4.18 -6.42
C VAL A 4 4.14 -5.67 -6.42
N PHE A 5 2.91 -6.02 -6.01
CA PHE A 5 2.42 -7.39 -6.03
C PHE A 5 0.88 -7.46 -6.04
N ARG A 6 0.36 -8.68 -6.21
CA ARG A 6 -1.06 -9.01 -6.07
C ARG A 6 -1.20 -10.18 -5.12
N GLU A 7 -2.18 -10.12 -4.23
CA GLU A 7 -2.39 -11.18 -3.23
C GLU A 7 -3.84 -11.18 -2.76
N ARG A 8 -4.45 -12.36 -2.64
CA ARG A 8 -5.83 -12.56 -2.13
C ARG A 8 -6.90 -11.72 -2.85
N GLY A 9 -6.70 -11.40 -4.13
CA GLY A 9 -7.61 -10.56 -4.91
C GLY A 9 -7.36 -9.05 -4.78
N PHE A 10 -6.39 -8.64 -3.96
CA PHE A 10 -5.97 -7.25 -3.81
C PHE A 10 -4.75 -6.95 -4.70
N ARG A 11 -4.71 -5.72 -5.21
CA ARG A 11 -3.59 -5.17 -5.96
C ARG A 11 -2.88 -4.12 -5.10
N PHE A 12 -1.57 -4.26 -4.96
CA PHE A 12 -0.71 -3.38 -4.16
C PHE A 12 0.20 -2.57 -5.08
N PHE A 13 0.18 -1.24 -5.00
CA PHE A 13 0.83 -0.37 -5.99
C PHE A 13 1.17 1.02 -5.44
N PHE A 14 1.98 1.76 -6.21
CA PHE A 14 2.24 3.19 -6.00
C PHE A 14 1.72 4.01 -7.18
N TYR A 15 1.33 5.26 -6.92
CA TYR A 15 1.14 6.24 -7.99
C TYR A 15 2.50 6.83 -8.35
N SER A 16 2.83 6.93 -9.64
CA SER A 16 4.14 7.46 -10.04
C SER A 16 4.22 8.99 -9.91
N PHE A 17 3.10 9.66 -9.66
CA PHE A 17 3.00 11.10 -9.44
C PHE A 17 2.58 11.37 -7.99
N GLU A 18 3.58 11.48 -7.12
CA GLU A 18 3.47 11.60 -5.66
C GLU A 18 3.39 13.05 -5.14
N GLY A 19 3.20 14.01 -6.04
CA GLY A 19 3.25 15.44 -5.68
C GLY A 19 4.66 15.93 -5.29
N SER A 20 4.74 17.19 -4.87
CA SER A 20 5.95 17.87 -4.39
C SER A 20 5.56 18.78 -3.21
N PRO A 21 5.98 18.48 -1.95
CA PRO A 21 6.92 17.44 -1.56
C PRO A 21 6.35 16.02 -1.65
N ARG A 22 7.22 15.04 -1.89
CA ARG A 22 6.88 13.61 -1.97
C ARG A 22 6.46 13.07 -0.60
N GLU A 23 5.47 12.20 -0.58
CA GLU A 23 5.00 11.59 0.66
C GLU A 23 5.97 10.52 1.20
N PRO A 24 5.89 10.18 2.51
CA PRO A 24 6.60 9.04 3.08
C PRO A 24 6.25 7.71 2.40
N VAL A 25 7.06 6.67 2.66
CA VAL A 25 6.82 5.32 2.11
C VAL A 25 5.41 4.85 2.46
N HIS A 26 4.64 4.53 1.44
CA HIS A 26 3.28 4.07 1.58
C HIS A 26 2.89 3.15 0.44
N ILE A 27 1.76 2.47 0.58
CA ILE A 27 1.23 1.61 -0.47
C ILE A 27 -0.28 1.79 -0.62
N HIS A 28 -0.75 1.82 -1.86
CA HIS A 28 -2.16 1.76 -2.19
C HIS A 28 -2.60 0.31 -2.41
N VAL A 29 -3.83 0.02 -2.02
CA VAL A 29 -4.46 -1.29 -2.11
C VAL A 29 -5.81 -1.14 -2.78
N LYS A 30 -6.03 -1.86 -3.87
CA LYS A 30 -7.34 -1.95 -4.55
C LYS A 30 -7.86 -3.38 -4.54
N GLY A 31 -9.15 -3.54 -4.27
CA GLY A 31 -9.88 -4.80 -4.42
C GLY A 31 -11.36 -4.62 -4.12
N ASN A 32 -12.23 -5.40 -4.78
CA ASN A 32 -13.70 -5.35 -4.60
C ASN A 32 -14.29 -3.94 -4.75
N ASP A 33 -13.88 -3.22 -5.81
CA ASP A 33 -14.27 -1.81 -6.07
C ASP A 33 -13.93 -0.81 -4.94
N ALA A 34 -13.11 -1.23 -3.98
CA ALA A 34 -12.63 -0.42 -2.87
C ALA A 34 -11.14 -0.10 -2.98
N ASP A 35 -10.73 0.99 -2.31
CA ASP A 35 -9.37 1.51 -2.29
C ASP A 35 -8.95 1.88 -0.86
N ALA A 36 -7.72 1.58 -0.48
CA ALA A 36 -7.12 2.07 0.76
C ALA A 36 -5.66 2.41 0.57
N LYS A 37 -5.14 3.28 1.44
CA LYS A 37 -3.72 3.61 1.52
C LYS A 37 -3.20 3.34 2.92
N PHE A 38 -1.99 2.81 2.99
CA PHE A 38 -1.30 2.55 4.24
C PHE A 38 0.09 3.19 4.23
N TRP A 39 0.43 3.86 5.33
CA TRP A 39 1.81 4.25 5.63
C TRP A 39 2.61 3.01 6.03
N VAL A 40 3.82 2.90 5.49
CA VAL A 40 4.69 1.73 5.66
C VAL A 40 5.96 2.15 6.40
N GLY A 41 5.86 2.24 7.72
CA GLY A 41 6.96 2.55 8.62
C GLY A 41 7.36 1.36 9.51
N GLU A 42 7.82 1.65 10.73
CA GLU A 42 7.95 0.65 11.79
C GLU A 42 6.60 0.01 12.11
N GLU A 43 5.54 0.82 12.10
CA GLU A 43 4.16 0.37 12.14
C GLU A 43 3.49 0.52 10.77
N ILE A 44 2.46 -0.30 10.55
CA ILE A 44 1.59 -0.21 9.37
C ILE A 44 0.34 0.54 9.79
N VAL A 45 0.14 1.73 9.25
CA VAL A 45 -0.93 2.65 9.66
C VAL A 45 -1.84 2.92 8.48
N LEU A 46 -3.15 2.74 8.67
CA LEU A 46 -4.16 3.10 7.67
C LEU A 46 -4.19 4.62 7.51
N ALA A 47 -3.95 5.11 6.29
CA ALA A 47 -4.00 6.53 5.96
C ALA A 47 -5.41 6.96 5.53
N TYR A 48 -6.04 6.17 4.65
CA TYR A 48 -7.45 6.30 4.32
C TYR A 48 -8.02 4.95 3.87
N ASN A 49 -9.33 4.83 3.98
CA ASN A 49 -10.11 3.72 3.48
C ASN A 49 -11.35 4.22 2.74
N ASP A 50 -11.52 3.77 1.51
CA ASP A 50 -12.69 4.00 0.65
C ASP A 50 -13.28 2.65 0.25
N GLY A 51 -14.09 2.08 1.15
CA GLY A 51 -14.94 0.92 0.87
C GLY A 51 -14.43 -0.45 1.35
N LEU A 52 -13.18 -0.61 1.82
CA LEU A 52 -12.78 -1.89 2.42
C LEU A 52 -13.46 -2.07 3.77
N ASN A 53 -14.04 -3.23 4.00
CA ASN A 53 -14.61 -3.58 5.30
C ASN A 53 -13.49 -3.88 6.32
N SER A 54 -13.84 -3.92 7.60
CA SER A 54 -12.87 -4.12 8.69
C SER A 54 -12.09 -5.43 8.59
N ARG A 55 -12.68 -6.49 8.03
CA ARG A 55 -12.02 -7.80 7.86
C ARG A 55 -10.94 -7.72 6.78
N ASP A 56 -11.26 -7.08 5.66
CA ASP A 56 -10.31 -6.90 4.57
C ASP A 56 -9.19 -5.93 4.97
N LEU A 57 -9.49 -4.85 5.70
CA LEU A 57 -8.47 -3.95 6.26
C LEU A 57 -7.49 -4.69 7.17
N ALA A 58 -7.99 -5.56 8.06
CA ALA A 58 -7.14 -6.36 8.94
C ALA A 58 -6.26 -7.34 8.14
N LEU A 59 -6.84 -8.03 7.15
CA LEU A 59 -6.10 -8.94 6.28
C LEU A 59 -5.01 -8.22 5.47
N VAL A 60 -5.36 -7.09 4.85
CA VAL A 60 -4.45 -6.28 4.07
C VAL A 60 -3.31 -5.74 4.94
N SER A 61 -3.60 -5.25 6.15
CA SER A 61 -2.57 -4.79 7.08
C SER A 61 -1.57 -5.89 7.45
N LEU A 62 -2.05 -7.13 7.65
CA LEU A 62 -1.18 -8.30 7.89
C LEU A 62 -0.29 -8.62 6.68
N ILE A 63 -0.85 -8.59 5.47
CA ILE A 63 -0.10 -8.81 4.22
C ILE A 63 0.99 -7.74 4.05
N ILE A 64 0.65 -6.46 4.24
CA ILE A 64 1.59 -5.35 4.16
C ILE A 64 2.71 -5.50 5.18
N ARG A 65 2.37 -5.90 6.43
CA ARG A 65 3.36 -6.13 7.48
C ARG A 65 4.32 -7.26 7.10
N ALA A 66 3.81 -8.37 6.58
CA ALA A 66 4.62 -9.51 6.15
C ALA A 66 5.54 -9.17 4.96
N ARG A 67 5.08 -8.30 4.05
CA ARG A 67 5.81 -7.92 2.82
C ARG A 67 6.46 -6.55 2.89
N ARG A 68 6.62 -5.98 4.10
CA ARG A 68 7.16 -4.64 4.33
C ARG A 68 8.47 -4.38 3.59
N LYS A 69 9.38 -5.35 3.62
CA LYS A 69 10.70 -5.22 2.97
C LYS A 69 10.56 -5.02 1.46
N GLU A 70 9.79 -5.87 0.79
CA GLU A 70 9.54 -5.79 -0.66
C GLU A 70 8.90 -4.45 -1.04
N ILE A 71 7.94 -3.96 -0.24
CA ILE A 71 7.29 -2.66 -0.45
C ILE A 71 8.30 -1.52 -0.36
N ARG A 72 9.12 -1.51 0.69
CA ARG A 72 10.15 -0.48 0.88
C ARG A 72 11.18 -0.50 -0.24
N ASP A 73 11.67 -1.68 -0.61
CA ASP A 73 12.66 -1.84 -1.68
C ASP A 73 12.10 -1.33 -3.02
N ALA A 74 10.86 -1.69 -3.35
CA ALA A 74 10.20 -1.22 -4.56
C ALA A 74 9.97 0.30 -4.55
N TRP A 75 9.65 0.88 -3.39
CA TRP A 75 9.50 2.31 -3.22
C TRP A 75 10.80 3.06 -3.51
N TYR A 76 11.90 2.66 -2.85
CA TYR A 76 13.21 3.28 -3.05
C TYR A 76 13.74 3.06 -4.47
N ALA A 77 13.47 1.91 -5.09
CA ALA A 77 13.84 1.67 -6.49
C ALA A 77 13.06 2.57 -7.48
N HIS A 78 11.83 3.00 -7.13
CA HIS A 78 11.00 3.83 -8.02
C HIS A 78 11.23 5.33 -7.83
N PHE A 79 11.50 5.78 -6.60
CA PHE A 79 11.56 7.21 -6.25
C PHE A 79 12.94 7.70 -5.76
N GLY A 80 13.86 6.78 -5.47
CA GLY A 80 15.22 7.07 -5.06
C GLY A 80 16.15 7.39 -6.22
#